data_AF-M4DUI2-F1
#
_entry.id   AF-M4DUI2-F1
#
_cell.length_a   1.000
_cell.length_b   1.000
_cell.length_c   1.000
_cell.angle_alpha   90.00
_cell.angle_beta   90.00
_cell.angle_gamma   90.00
#
_symmetry.space_group_name_H-M   'P 1'
#
loop_
_entity.id
_entity.type
_entity.pdbx_description
1 polymer ?
#
loop_
_entity_poly.entity_id
_entity_poly.type
_entity_poly.pdbx_seq_one_letter_code
_entity_poly.pdbx_strand_id
1 'polypeptide(L)'
;MGRVMEEPPNLMLQARELLATPNHERLESLVIHLSTCQETTEYQTALPLFIFCTHNFANCLTLKLLQMYRSSSSNGVLRSKSIILLLKTLAAYKYRRFDLSLVALYVIKPLVISCLRITQEAETKLFRRIVSVIAHDVMMLDNGGWDELSGFIVELSSTEEPLKALHVFVDLPPVYGRFIHSCFRTIVEIAEKVLLMRDQQGRVEDWSLGLQAVVKLGIQVLDSEMRLDMVKGLLALLVKAASDLVDKGMEEFLVRGLADLEMFLSQDKKLCNYNKDQCVFVSVFLFKIKDLGTLTKEATGKIHRLVKPTPSQPRQGHGACSEREWFDRLNSLPPLEMLRIFASTNVEERFRELAIRRLNVLLSDHISREEATGISVLRELQPLLISCLWEKEGVSESMFKVLGEVVYHVSYEVMNCHLETWNGLRDYIASNSKTEFERAVYIFQCLAIWLEHDFVVPILEQLLPEIDKRLNPPREVLVDNSCWVLAFLGAFCAINHLIEMECYAGLVMEMEDKMVNSVRELVEREMEVGFVRRAFRDVESIVKKQMEWFGKNEYKLIKPLLQRLYLIKGMTVESKMVLWRTNVFVDRGIADLDEQQPDGEID
;
A
#
# COMPACT_ATOMS: atom_id res chain seq x y z
N MET A 1 -47.94 27.90 -1.99
CA MET A 1 -47.77 26.58 -1.35
C MET A 1 -46.31 26.44 -1.00
N GLY A 2 -45.99 26.43 0.30
CA GLY A 2 -44.61 26.38 0.78
C GLY A 2 -43.97 25.04 0.44
N ARG A 3 -42.78 25.07 -0.15
CA ARG A 3 -41.87 23.91 -0.12
C ARG A 3 -41.45 23.75 1.33
N VAL A 4 -41.93 22.69 1.97
CA VAL A 4 -41.35 22.19 3.21
C VAL A 4 -39.93 21.76 2.85
N MET A 5 -38.92 22.50 3.30
CA MET A 5 -37.56 21.99 3.39
C MET A 5 -37.60 20.89 4.46
N GLU A 6 -37.53 19.62 4.06
CA GLU A 6 -37.24 18.55 5.00
C GLU A 6 -35.88 18.84 5.64
N GLU A 7 -35.85 18.94 6.98
CA GLU A 7 -34.61 19.06 7.73
C GLU A 7 -33.70 17.85 7.42
N PRO A 8 -32.38 18.05 7.26
CA PRO A 8 -31.48 16.93 7.02
C PRO A 8 -31.57 15.92 8.19
N PRO A 9 -31.62 14.61 7.90
CA PRO A 9 -31.85 13.59 8.92
C PRO A 9 -30.76 13.68 10.00
N ASN A 10 -31.18 13.74 11.27
CA ASN A 10 -30.26 13.69 12.40
C ASN A 10 -29.66 12.28 12.52
N LEU A 11 -28.58 12.02 11.76
CA LEU A 11 -27.90 10.73 11.68
C LEU A 11 -27.43 10.23 13.06
N MET A 12 -27.09 11.13 13.98
CA MET A 12 -26.72 10.78 15.35
C MET A 12 -27.89 10.14 16.11
N LEU A 13 -29.09 10.71 16.00
CA LEU A 13 -30.29 10.16 16.64
C LEU A 13 -30.64 8.79 16.04
N GLN A 14 -30.64 8.68 14.71
CA GLN A 14 -30.92 7.43 14.01
C GLN A 14 -29.91 6.33 14.33
N ALA A 15 -28.61 6.67 14.39
CA ALA A 15 -27.55 5.72 14.75
C ALA A 15 -27.70 5.23 16.19
N ARG A 16 -28.03 6.13 17.13
CA ARG A 16 -28.30 5.75 18.52
C ARG A 16 -29.51 4.83 18.63
N GLU A 17 -30.61 5.16 17.96
CA GLU A 17 -31.79 4.29 17.96
C GLU A 17 -31.48 2.93 17.33
N LEU A 18 -30.75 2.90 16.21
CA LEU A 18 -30.34 1.66 15.56
C LEU A 18 -29.48 0.77 16.47
N LEU A 19 -28.51 1.36 17.17
CA LEU A 19 -27.49 0.61 17.92
C LEU A 19 -27.86 0.35 19.38
N ALA A 20 -28.72 1.16 19.98
CA ALA A 20 -29.16 0.99 21.37
C ALA A 20 -30.39 0.07 21.49
N THR A 21 -31.17 -0.11 20.41
CA THR A 21 -32.39 -0.93 20.47
C THR A 21 -32.04 -2.42 20.66
N PRO A 22 -32.69 -3.13 21.59
CA PRO A 22 -32.44 -4.55 21.82
C PRO A 22 -32.81 -5.47 20.66
N ASN A 23 -33.89 -5.15 19.91
CA ASN A 23 -34.29 -5.90 18.72
C ASN A 23 -33.40 -5.57 17.51
N HIS A 24 -33.37 -6.46 16.51
CA HIS A 24 -32.52 -6.32 15.32
C HIS A 24 -33.27 -5.81 14.09
N GLU A 25 -34.60 -5.63 14.14
CA GLU A 25 -35.45 -5.32 12.97
C GLU A 25 -34.95 -4.14 12.14
N ARG A 26 -34.54 -3.04 12.78
CA ARG A 26 -34.01 -1.86 12.10
C ARG A 26 -32.65 -2.12 11.45
N LEU A 27 -31.81 -2.94 12.07
CA LEU A 27 -30.53 -3.35 11.52
C LEU A 27 -30.71 -4.33 10.36
N GLU A 28 -31.70 -5.22 10.44
CA GLU A 28 -32.07 -6.13 9.35
C GLU A 28 -32.55 -5.35 8.14
N SER A 29 -33.44 -4.36 8.33
CA SER A 29 -33.87 -3.46 7.26
C SER A 29 -32.69 -2.72 6.64
N LEU A 30 -31.77 -2.19 7.46
CA LEU A 30 -30.55 -1.55 6.96
C LEU A 30 -29.71 -2.50 6.10
N VAL A 31 -29.47 -3.73 6.56
CA VAL A 31 -28.69 -4.75 5.81
C VAL A 31 -29.38 -5.12 4.51
N ILE A 32 -30.71 -5.23 4.50
CA ILE A 32 -31.51 -5.51 3.31
C ILE A 32 -31.37 -4.37 2.30
N HIS A 33 -31.53 -3.13 2.73
CA HIS A 33 -31.41 -1.94 1.87
C HIS A 33 -29.98 -1.76 1.34
N LEU A 34 -28.94 -2.05 2.13
CA LEU A 34 -27.55 -2.04 1.66
C LEU A 34 -27.23 -3.16 0.65
N SER A 35 -28.16 -4.11 0.48
CA SER A 35 -28.04 -5.22 -0.46
C SER A 35 -28.89 -5.03 -1.73
N THR A 36 -29.59 -3.89 -1.89
CA THR A 36 -30.30 -3.55 -3.13
C THR A 36 -29.37 -2.83 -4.11
N CYS A 37 -29.86 -2.52 -5.33
CA CYS A 37 -29.07 -1.81 -6.34
C CYS A 37 -28.72 -0.40 -5.84
N GLN A 38 -27.51 0.09 -6.17
CA GLN A 38 -27.00 1.37 -5.67
C GLN A 38 -27.84 2.59 -6.11
N GLU A 39 -28.60 2.44 -7.18
CA GLU A 39 -29.51 3.45 -7.73
C GLU A 39 -30.84 3.54 -6.96
N THR A 40 -31.13 2.57 -6.09
CA THR A 40 -32.39 2.55 -5.33
C THR A 40 -32.37 3.58 -4.20
N THR A 41 -33.52 4.22 -3.96
CA THR A 41 -33.69 5.18 -2.86
C THR A 41 -33.40 4.54 -1.51
N GLU A 42 -33.74 3.26 -1.33
CA GLU A 42 -33.45 2.46 -0.15
C GLU A 42 -31.94 2.37 0.12
N TYR A 43 -31.14 2.08 -0.90
CA TYR A 43 -29.68 2.02 -0.77
C TYR A 43 -29.09 3.41 -0.47
N GLN A 44 -29.50 4.43 -1.22
CA GLN A 44 -29.01 5.80 -1.06
C GLN A 44 -29.34 6.39 0.32
N THR A 45 -30.46 5.97 0.92
CA THR A 45 -30.86 6.41 2.27
C THR A 45 -30.15 5.61 3.37
N ALA A 46 -29.92 4.31 3.15
CA ALA A 46 -29.25 3.43 4.11
C ALA A 46 -27.74 3.68 4.21
N LEU A 47 -27.09 3.99 3.09
CA LEU A 47 -25.63 4.13 3.02
C LEU A 47 -25.07 5.23 3.95
N PRO A 48 -25.60 6.47 3.97
CA PRO A 48 -25.10 7.51 4.87
C PRO A 48 -25.18 7.11 6.35
N LEU A 49 -26.27 6.47 6.78
CA LEU A 49 -26.44 6.01 8.16
C LEU A 49 -25.42 4.91 8.52
N PHE A 50 -25.21 3.96 7.61
CA PHE A 50 -24.21 2.89 7.81
C PHE A 50 -22.79 3.44 7.85
N ILE A 51 -22.45 4.35 6.94
CA ILE A 51 -21.17 5.04 6.93
C ILE A 51 -20.99 5.80 8.24
N PHE A 52 -21.99 6.55 8.69
CA PHE A 52 -21.95 7.31 9.94
C PHE A 52 -21.72 6.39 11.16
N CYS A 53 -22.43 5.25 11.24
CA CYS A 53 -22.24 4.26 12.31
C CYS A 53 -20.84 3.64 12.28
N THR A 54 -20.29 3.39 11.10
CA THR A 54 -18.94 2.83 10.91
C THR A 54 -17.87 3.79 11.41
N HIS A 55 -18.05 5.10 11.22
CA HIS A 55 -17.09 6.12 11.69
C HIS A 55 -17.20 6.39 13.20
N ASN A 56 -18.43 6.49 13.72
CA ASN A 56 -18.66 7.05 15.06
C ASN A 56 -18.95 6.00 16.13
N PHE A 57 -19.37 4.79 15.74
CA PHE A 57 -19.86 3.76 16.66
C PHE A 57 -19.36 2.35 16.30
N ALA A 58 -18.12 2.24 15.84
CA ALA A 58 -17.55 1.01 15.32
C ALA A 58 -17.67 -0.21 16.26
N ASN A 59 -17.38 -0.02 17.55
CA ASN A 59 -17.53 -1.07 18.58
C ASN A 59 -18.98 -1.58 18.67
N CYS A 60 -19.95 -0.67 18.77
CA CYS A 60 -21.37 -0.99 18.90
C CYS A 60 -21.93 -1.62 17.63
N LEU A 61 -21.54 -1.13 16.45
CA LEU A 61 -21.96 -1.67 15.17
C LEU A 61 -21.45 -3.11 15.00
N THR A 62 -20.18 -3.37 15.31
CA THR A 62 -19.60 -4.72 15.26
C THR A 62 -20.36 -5.70 16.16
N LEU A 63 -20.60 -5.30 17.41
CA LEU A 63 -21.36 -6.08 18.37
C LEU A 63 -22.76 -6.39 17.84
N LYS A 64 -23.47 -5.37 17.33
CA LYS A 64 -24.83 -5.51 16.82
C LYS A 64 -24.93 -6.39 15.58
N LEU A 65 -24.00 -6.26 14.64
CA LEU A 65 -23.93 -7.13 13.46
C LEU A 65 -23.67 -8.60 13.84
N LEU A 66 -22.81 -8.86 14.82
CA LEU A 66 -22.57 -10.22 15.34
C LEU A 66 -23.81 -10.78 16.07
N GLN A 67 -24.51 -9.96 16.86
CA GLN A 67 -25.75 -10.35 17.54
C GLN A 67 -26.85 -10.72 16.53
N MET A 68 -26.99 -9.91 15.48
CA MET A 68 -27.93 -10.18 14.40
C MET A 68 -27.56 -11.46 13.64
N TYR A 69 -26.28 -11.65 13.25
CA TYR A 69 -25.82 -12.90 12.62
C TYR A 69 -26.21 -14.12 13.46
N ARG A 70 -26.08 -14.02 14.79
CA ARG A 70 -26.46 -15.07 15.73
C ARG A 70 -27.97 -15.33 15.77
N SER A 71 -28.79 -14.29 15.79
CA SER A 71 -30.25 -14.42 15.85
C SER A 71 -30.89 -14.85 14.53
N SER A 72 -30.25 -14.57 13.39
CA SER A 72 -30.76 -14.89 12.05
C SER A 72 -30.49 -16.34 11.62
N SER A 73 -30.33 -17.28 12.56
CA SER A 73 -29.97 -18.68 12.27
C SER A 73 -30.98 -19.39 11.35
N SER A 74 -32.24 -18.97 11.37
CA SER A 74 -33.33 -19.50 10.52
C SER A 74 -33.46 -18.80 9.16
N ASN A 75 -32.81 -17.65 8.95
CA ASN A 75 -32.87 -16.88 7.70
C ASN A 75 -31.49 -16.83 7.01
N GLY A 76 -31.21 -17.84 6.19
CA GLY A 76 -29.92 -18.02 5.51
C GLY A 76 -29.49 -16.84 4.62
N VAL A 77 -30.44 -16.16 3.97
CA VAL A 77 -30.17 -14.99 3.11
C VAL A 77 -29.73 -13.81 3.95
N LEU A 78 -30.47 -13.49 5.01
CA LEU A 78 -30.14 -12.39 5.91
C LEU A 78 -28.80 -12.63 6.61
N ARG A 79 -28.55 -13.87 7.08
CA ARG A 79 -27.29 -14.29 7.67
C ARG A 79 -26.10 -14.11 6.71
N SER A 80 -26.27 -14.49 5.44
CA SER A 80 -25.25 -14.30 4.39
C SER A 80 -24.98 -12.82 4.08
N LYS A 81 -26.01 -11.98 4.04
CA LYS A 81 -25.85 -10.52 3.88
C LYS A 81 -25.13 -9.90 5.09
N SER A 82 -25.48 -10.37 6.28
CA SER A 82 -24.92 -9.90 7.56
C SER A 82 -23.43 -10.19 7.67
N ILE A 83 -22.98 -11.41 7.32
CA ILE A 83 -21.57 -11.78 7.37
C ILE A 83 -20.73 -10.98 6.35
N ILE A 84 -21.26 -10.74 5.16
CA ILE A 84 -20.60 -9.90 4.14
C ILE A 84 -20.50 -8.45 4.63
N LEU A 85 -21.57 -7.91 5.20
CA LEU A 85 -21.56 -6.55 5.73
C LEU A 85 -20.57 -6.41 6.87
N LEU A 86 -20.55 -7.34 7.81
CA LEU A 86 -19.58 -7.37 8.91
C LEU A 86 -18.14 -7.45 8.41
N LEU A 87 -17.85 -8.27 7.40
CA LEU A 87 -16.53 -8.31 6.76
C LEU A 87 -16.14 -6.98 6.13
N LYS A 88 -17.06 -6.32 5.42
CA LYS A 88 -16.83 -4.99 4.83
C LYS A 88 -16.56 -3.95 5.92
N THR A 89 -17.32 -3.99 7.01
CA THR A 89 -17.17 -3.12 8.17
C THR A 89 -15.79 -3.30 8.82
N LEU A 90 -15.37 -4.54 9.09
CA LEU A 90 -14.06 -4.84 9.68
C LEU A 90 -12.91 -4.48 8.72
N ALA A 91 -13.07 -4.66 7.41
CA ALA A 91 -12.09 -4.22 6.43
C ALA A 91 -11.96 -2.69 6.40
N ALA A 92 -13.07 -1.96 6.53
CA ALA A 92 -13.07 -0.50 6.64
C ALA A 92 -12.35 -0.02 7.91
N TYR A 93 -12.48 -0.72 9.04
CA TYR A 93 -11.71 -0.42 10.25
C TYR A 93 -10.21 -0.61 10.03
N LYS A 94 -9.82 -1.74 9.42
CA LYS A 94 -8.41 -2.00 9.11
C LYS A 94 -7.80 -0.94 8.19
N TYR A 95 -8.54 -0.48 7.18
CA TYR A 95 -8.11 0.60 6.29
C TYR A 95 -7.84 1.92 7.06
N ARG A 96 -8.68 2.20 8.05
CA ARG A 96 -8.60 3.40 8.90
C ARG A 96 -7.72 3.24 10.12
N ARG A 97 -7.06 2.09 10.29
CA ARG A 97 -6.30 1.73 11.49
C ARG A 97 -7.12 1.91 12.78
N PHE A 98 -8.42 1.60 12.70
CA PHE A 98 -9.29 1.57 13.87
C PHE A 98 -9.23 0.18 14.50
N ASP A 99 -8.81 0.11 15.76
CA ASP A 99 -8.83 -1.11 16.55
C ASP A 99 -10.06 -1.13 17.49
N LEU A 100 -10.70 -2.29 17.64
CA LEU A 100 -11.79 -2.45 18.59
C LEU A 100 -11.29 -2.22 20.02
N SER A 101 -12.04 -1.44 20.80
CA SER A 101 -11.64 -1.14 22.18
C SER A 101 -11.62 -2.40 23.06
N LEU A 102 -10.72 -2.45 24.04
CA LEU A 102 -10.62 -3.57 24.99
C LEU A 102 -11.95 -3.89 25.69
N VAL A 103 -12.71 -2.86 26.06
CA VAL A 103 -14.05 -3.00 26.68
C VAL A 103 -15.03 -3.70 25.73
N ALA A 104 -15.00 -3.34 24.44
CA ALA A 104 -15.85 -3.99 23.44
C ALA A 104 -15.41 -5.43 23.19
N LEU A 105 -14.09 -5.69 23.13
CA LEU A 105 -13.53 -7.02 22.92
C LEU A 105 -13.97 -8.01 24.00
N TYR A 106 -14.07 -7.58 25.27
CA TYR A 106 -14.57 -8.44 26.36
C TYR A 106 -15.97 -9.02 26.08
N VAL A 107 -16.83 -8.25 25.41
CA VAL A 107 -18.19 -8.68 25.03
C VAL A 107 -18.21 -9.39 23.67
N ILE A 108 -17.36 -8.97 22.74
CA ILE A 108 -17.30 -9.51 21.37
C ILE A 108 -16.70 -10.92 21.36
N LYS A 109 -15.63 -11.20 22.12
CA LYS A 109 -14.98 -12.53 22.16
C LYS A 109 -15.94 -13.71 22.37
N PRO A 110 -16.74 -13.76 23.46
CA PRO A 110 -17.66 -14.87 23.68
C PRO A 110 -18.77 -14.94 22.61
N LEU A 111 -19.18 -13.79 22.06
CA LEU A 111 -20.16 -13.73 21.00
C LEU A 111 -19.63 -14.34 19.69
N VAL A 112 -18.39 -14.03 19.30
CA VAL A 112 -17.72 -14.62 18.13
C VAL A 112 -17.63 -16.13 18.24
N ILE A 113 -17.25 -16.67 19.41
CA ILE A 113 -17.24 -18.12 19.67
C ILE A 113 -18.65 -18.70 19.53
N SER A 114 -19.68 -18.02 20.05
CA SER A 114 -21.06 -18.47 19.91
C SER A 114 -21.52 -18.48 18.44
N CYS A 115 -21.10 -17.49 17.65
CA CYS A 115 -21.37 -17.43 16.22
C CYS A 115 -20.67 -18.57 15.47
N LEU A 116 -19.40 -18.86 15.79
CA LEU A 116 -18.65 -19.98 15.21
C LEU A 116 -19.34 -21.34 15.42
N ARG A 117 -20.01 -21.54 16.57
CA ARG A 117 -20.76 -22.78 16.84
C ARG A 117 -21.93 -23.01 15.89
N ILE A 118 -22.58 -21.93 15.43
CA ILE A 118 -23.75 -22.01 14.55
C ILE A 118 -23.40 -21.76 13.06
N THR A 119 -22.16 -21.42 12.76
CA THR A 119 -21.69 -21.19 11.39
C THR A 119 -21.76 -22.48 10.57
N GLN A 120 -22.39 -22.41 9.40
CA GLN A 120 -22.45 -23.53 8.46
C GLN A 120 -21.13 -23.66 7.68
N GLU A 121 -20.87 -24.85 7.14
CA GLU A 121 -19.65 -25.15 6.35
C GLU A 121 -19.39 -24.12 5.24
N ALA A 122 -20.43 -23.79 4.44
CA ALA A 122 -20.34 -22.81 3.36
C ALA A 122 -19.92 -21.40 3.81
N GLU A 123 -20.22 -21.03 5.06
CA GLU A 123 -19.91 -19.72 5.64
C GLU A 123 -18.60 -19.71 6.44
N THR A 124 -18.05 -20.89 6.76
CA THR A 124 -16.86 -21.04 7.62
C THR A 124 -15.67 -20.28 7.06
N LYS A 125 -15.46 -20.31 5.73
CA LYS A 125 -14.39 -19.57 5.03
C LYS A 125 -14.51 -18.05 5.17
N LEU A 126 -15.73 -17.52 5.24
CA LEU A 126 -15.98 -16.09 5.46
C LEU A 126 -15.82 -15.73 6.94
N PHE A 127 -16.38 -16.55 7.83
CA PHE A 127 -16.38 -16.27 9.25
C PHE A 127 -14.97 -16.34 9.86
N ARG A 128 -14.11 -17.26 9.41
CA ARG A 128 -12.72 -17.32 9.89
C ARG A 128 -11.93 -16.03 9.63
N ARG A 129 -12.27 -15.27 8.58
CA ARG A 129 -11.65 -13.95 8.32
C ARG A 129 -12.09 -12.89 9.32
N ILE A 130 -13.35 -12.94 9.77
CA ILE A 130 -13.84 -12.08 10.86
C ILE A 130 -13.08 -12.43 12.15
N VAL A 131 -12.94 -13.73 12.46
CA VAL A 131 -12.17 -14.20 13.61
C VAL A 131 -10.73 -13.72 13.55
N SER A 132 -10.09 -13.81 12.38
CA SER A 132 -8.72 -13.31 12.14
C SER A 132 -8.56 -11.82 12.46
N VAL A 133 -9.47 -10.97 11.97
CA VAL A 133 -9.42 -9.53 12.22
C VAL A 133 -9.62 -9.22 13.70
N ILE A 134 -10.61 -9.84 14.34
CA ILE A 134 -10.86 -9.61 15.77
C ILE A 134 -9.70 -10.16 16.62
N ALA A 135 -9.12 -11.29 16.22
CA ALA A 135 -7.97 -11.87 16.90
C ALA A 135 -6.76 -10.94 16.83
N HIS A 136 -6.57 -10.22 15.73
CA HIS A 136 -5.50 -9.23 15.62
C HIS A 136 -5.64 -8.13 16.69
N ASP A 137 -6.83 -7.54 16.83
CA ASP A 137 -7.10 -6.51 17.85
C ASP A 137 -6.91 -7.06 19.26
N VAL A 138 -7.35 -8.30 19.50
CA VAL A 138 -7.16 -8.98 20.80
C VAL A 138 -5.68 -9.20 21.11
N MET A 139 -4.88 -9.69 20.17
CA MET A 139 -3.46 -9.96 20.40
C MET A 139 -2.64 -8.68 20.59
N MET A 140 -3.09 -7.55 20.03
CA MET A 140 -2.43 -6.25 20.19
C MET A 140 -2.79 -5.55 21.50
N LEU A 141 -4.02 -5.70 21.98
CA LEU A 141 -4.56 -4.88 23.09
C LEU A 141 -4.76 -5.64 24.40
N ASP A 142 -4.87 -6.97 24.39
CA ASP A 142 -5.18 -7.76 25.57
C ASP A 142 -3.99 -8.59 26.06
N ASN A 143 -3.42 -8.19 27.21
CA ASN A 143 -2.35 -8.90 27.91
C ASN A 143 -2.76 -10.32 28.40
N GLY A 144 -4.06 -10.65 28.40
CA GLY A 144 -4.60 -11.96 28.74
C GLY A 144 -4.85 -12.90 27.55
N GLY A 145 -4.75 -12.42 26.31
CA GLY A 145 -4.93 -13.23 25.10
C GLY A 145 -6.37 -13.67 24.83
N TRP A 146 -6.56 -14.79 24.13
CA TRP A 146 -7.88 -15.35 23.78
C TRP A 146 -7.94 -16.86 24.04
N ASP A 147 -7.67 -17.25 25.29
CA ASP A 147 -7.60 -18.66 25.69
C ASP A 147 -8.89 -19.42 25.38
N GLU A 148 -10.06 -18.77 25.43
CA GLU A 148 -11.36 -19.36 25.09
C GLU A 148 -11.44 -19.83 23.63
N LEU A 149 -10.79 -19.10 22.70
CA LEU A 149 -10.74 -19.52 21.29
C LEU A 149 -9.87 -20.76 21.13
N SER A 150 -8.76 -20.86 21.88
CA SER A 150 -7.94 -22.06 21.89
C SER A 150 -8.69 -23.28 22.45
N GLY A 151 -9.48 -23.07 23.53
CA GLY A 151 -10.37 -24.09 24.08
C GLY A 151 -11.45 -24.52 23.10
N PHE A 152 -12.01 -23.57 22.33
CA PHE A 152 -12.96 -23.87 21.28
C PHE A 152 -12.35 -24.67 20.11
N ILE A 153 -11.12 -24.37 19.69
CA ILE A 153 -10.40 -25.18 18.69
C ILE A 153 -10.23 -26.63 19.19
N VAL A 154 -9.97 -26.82 20.49
CA VAL A 154 -9.92 -28.15 21.11
C VAL A 154 -11.29 -28.82 21.12
N GLU A 155 -12.36 -28.09 21.48
CA GLU A 155 -13.75 -28.56 21.49
C GLU A 155 -14.16 -29.12 20.11
N LEU A 156 -13.79 -28.43 19.02
CA LEU A 156 -14.08 -28.83 17.64
C LEU A 156 -13.50 -30.18 17.23
N SER A 157 -12.47 -30.68 17.92
CA SER A 157 -11.92 -32.02 17.63
C SER A 157 -12.88 -33.16 17.94
N SER A 158 -13.86 -32.90 18.81
CA SER A 158 -14.83 -33.88 19.28
C SER A 158 -16.21 -33.71 18.63
N THR A 159 -16.33 -32.79 17.65
CA THR A 159 -17.59 -32.55 16.92
C THR A 159 -17.59 -33.24 15.56
N GLU A 160 -18.71 -33.14 14.84
CA GLU A 160 -18.86 -33.67 13.47
C GLU A 160 -18.04 -32.89 12.41
N GLU A 161 -17.53 -31.70 12.75
CA GLU A 161 -16.83 -30.79 11.83
C GLU A 161 -15.38 -30.50 12.26
N PRO A 162 -14.48 -31.50 12.38
CA PRO A 162 -13.12 -31.29 12.87
C PRO A 162 -12.28 -30.37 11.95
N LEU A 163 -12.57 -30.33 10.64
CA LEU A 163 -11.90 -29.43 9.69
C LEU A 163 -12.11 -27.94 10.00
N LYS A 164 -13.21 -27.60 10.68
CA LYS A 164 -13.48 -26.23 11.13
C LYS A 164 -12.37 -25.70 12.03
N ALA A 165 -11.75 -26.57 12.84
CA ALA A 165 -10.63 -26.21 13.70
C ALA A 165 -9.43 -25.72 12.87
N LEU A 166 -9.11 -26.42 11.78
CA LEU A 166 -8.03 -26.02 10.86
C LEU A 166 -8.37 -24.73 10.14
N HIS A 167 -9.61 -24.57 9.66
CA HIS A 167 -10.06 -23.34 9.04
C HIS A 167 -9.90 -22.13 9.96
N VAL A 168 -10.31 -22.23 11.21
CA VAL A 168 -10.17 -21.15 12.19
C VAL A 168 -8.70 -20.86 12.45
N PHE A 169 -7.88 -21.89 12.66
CA PHE A 169 -6.47 -21.74 13.03
C PHE A 169 -5.60 -21.09 11.94
N VAL A 170 -5.77 -21.51 10.67
CA VAL A 170 -4.89 -21.11 9.56
C VAL A 170 -4.88 -19.59 9.33
N ASP A 171 -6.01 -18.92 9.52
CA ASP A 171 -6.15 -17.48 9.29
C ASP A 171 -5.77 -16.64 10.53
N LEU A 172 -5.38 -17.24 11.66
CA LEU A 172 -5.03 -16.48 12.87
C LEU A 172 -3.73 -15.66 12.70
N PRO A 173 -3.66 -14.46 13.31
CA PRO A 173 -2.40 -13.71 13.43
C PRO A 173 -1.39 -14.45 14.33
N PRO A 174 -0.16 -13.94 14.52
CA PRO A 174 0.74 -14.43 15.54
C PRO A 174 0.08 -14.52 16.91
N VAL A 175 0.16 -15.68 17.55
CA VAL A 175 -0.43 -15.95 18.86
C VAL A 175 0.65 -16.32 19.87
N TYR A 176 0.38 -16.07 21.15
CA TYR A 176 1.31 -16.35 22.24
C TYR A 176 1.46 -17.85 22.49
N GLY A 177 2.62 -18.27 23.03
CA GLY A 177 2.97 -19.68 23.17
C GLY A 177 1.97 -20.53 23.98
N ARG A 178 1.30 -19.97 24.99
CA ARG A 178 0.25 -20.68 25.75
C ARG A 178 -0.96 -21.06 24.89
N PHE A 179 -1.37 -20.19 23.96
CA PHE A 179 -2.44 -20.46 23.01
C PHE A 179 -2.07 -21.65 22.12
N ILE A 180 -0.85 -21.65 21.57
CA ILE A 180 -0.38 -22.75 20.73
C ILE A 180 -0.32 -24.04 21.57
N HIS A 181 0.23 -23.97 22.79
CA HIS A 181 0.35 -25.14 23.66
C HIS A 181 -0.99 -25.81 23.95
N SER A 182 -2.07 -25.04 24.15
CA SER A 182 -3.38 -25.62 24.48
C SER A 182 -4.03 -26.37 23.31
N CYS A 183 -3.82 -25.94 22.06
CA CYS A 183 -4.46 -26.53 20.89
C CYS A 183 -3.52 -27.32 19.95
N PHE A 184 -2.20 -27.30 20.20
CA PHE A 184 -1.17 -27.92 19.34
C PHE A 184 -1.49 -29.36 18.96
N ARG A 185 -1.70 -30.21 19.96
CA ARG A 185 -1.93 -31.65 19.74
C ARG A 185 -3.17 -31.88 18.88
N THR A 186 -4.24 -31.16 19.18
CA THR A 186 -5.50 -31.24 18.43
C THR A 186 -5.32 -30.88 16.95
N ILE A 187 -4.64 -29.76 16.67
CA ILE A 187 -4.41 -29.33 15.29
C ILE A 187 -3.57 -30.37 14.53
N VAL A 188 -2.51 -30.90 15.15
CA VAL A 188 -1.66 -31.94 14.54
C VAL A 188 -2.46 -33.21 14.27
N GLU A 189 -3.24 -33.69 15.22
CA GLU A 189 -4.04 -34.92 15.07
C GLU A 189 -5.08 -34.80 13.94
N ILE A 190 -5.75 -33.65 13.83
CA ILE A 190 -6.73 -33.40 12.76
C ILE A 190 -6.00 -33.31 11.41
N ALA A 191 -4.93 -32.53 11.34
CA ALA A 191 -4.18 -32.36 10.09
C ALA A 191 -3.51 -33.68 9.63
N GLU A 192 -2.97 -34.48 10.54
CA GLU A 192 -2.37 -35.78 10.22
C GLU A 192 -3.39 -36.74 9.61
N LYS A 193 -4.61 -36.82 10.19
CA LYS A 193 -5.70 -37.66 9.66
C LYS A 193 -6.05 -37.29 8.23
N VAL A 194 -6.04 -36.00 7.90
CA VAL A 194 -6.37 -35.49 6.56
C VAL A 194 -5.21 -35.72 5.59
N LEU A 195 -3.99 -35.37 6.01
CA LEU A 195 -2.78 -35.49 5.21
C LEU A 195 -2.42 -36.95 4.86
N LEU A 196 -2.70 -37.90 5.76
CA LEU A 196 -2.37 -39.32 5.61
C LEU A 196 -3.58 -40.20 5.27
N MET A 197 -4.72 -39.62 4.91
CA MET A 197 -5.92 -40.38 4.54
C MET A 197 -5.64 -41.30 3.33
N ARG A 198 -6.21 -42.52 3.35
CA ARG A 198 -5.98 -43.52 2.29
C ARG A 198 -6.58 -43.12 0.94
N ASP A 199 -7.78 -42.53 0.95
CA ASP A 199 -8.49 -42.08 -0.24
C ASP A 199 -8.41 -40.55 -0.34
N GLN A 200 -7.57 -40.08 -1.26
CA GLN A 200 -7.33 -38.66 -1.50
C GLN A 200 -8.12 -38.15 -2.72
N GLN A 201 -8.87 -39.01 -3.42
CA GLN A 201 -9.45 -38.65 -4.70
C GLN A 201 -10.50 -37.52 -4.53
N GLY A 202 -10.25 -36.38 -5.17
CA GLY A 202 -11.15 -35.23 -5.15
C GLY A 202 -11.14 -34.40 -3.85
N ARG A 203 -10.19 -34.64 -2.91
CA ARG A 203 -10.08 -33.94 -1.62
C ARG A 203 -8.85 -33.05 -1.50
N VAL A 204 -8.40 -32.47 -2.62
CA VAL A 204 -7.21 -31.58 -2.65
C VAL A 204 -7.34 -30.44 -1.65
N GLU A 205 -8.53 -29.87 -1.52
CA GLU A 205 -8.82 -28.72 -0.66
C GLU A 205 -8.64 -29.03 0.83
N ASP A 206 -9.14 -30.18 1.28
CA ASP A 206 -8.97 -30.64 2.66
C ASP A 206 -7.50 -30.96 2.95
N TRP A 207 -6.85 -31.68 2.03
CA TRP A 207 -5.43 -32.01 2.13
C TRP A 207 -4.55 -30.75 2.20
N SER A 208 -4.84 -29.78 1.33
CA SER A 208 -4.21 -28.46 1.29
C SER A 208 -4.41 -27.68 2.58
N LEU A 209 -5.62 -27.72 3.16
CA LEU A 209 -5.91 -27.11 4.46
C LEU A 209 -5.07 -27.75 5.58
N GLY A 210 -4.95 -29.08 5.59
CA GLY A 210 -4.07 -29.81 6.50
C GLY A 210 -2.60 -29.38 6.36
N LEU A 211 -2.13 -29.24 5.13
CA LEU A 211 -0.77 -28.78 4.83
C LEU A 211 -0.53 -27.36 5.35
N GLN A 212 -1.45 -26.43 5.06
CA GLN A 212 -1.39 -25.04 5.52
C GLN A 212 -1.37 -24.96 7.04
N ALA A 213 -2.22 -25.74 7.73
CA ALA A 213 -2.29 -25.76 9.19
C ALA A 213 -0.98 -26.24 9.83
N VAL A 214 -0.37 -27.31 9.33
CA VAL A 214 0.89 -27.83 9.87
C VAL A 214 2.05 -26.86 9.60
N VAL A 215 2.10 -26.24 8.41
CA VAL A 215 3.10 -25.22 8.10
C VAL A 215 2.94 -23.99 9.00
N LYS A 216 1.71 -23.48 9.14
CA LYS A 216 1.39 -22.36 10.05
C LYS A 216 1.77 -22.68 11.49
N LEU A 217 1.45 -23.88 11.97
CA LEU A 217 1.80 -24.33 13.31
C LEU A 217 3.32 -24.36 13.50
N GLY A 218 4.07 -24.86 12.52
CA GLY A 218 5.54 -24.85 12.56
C GLY A 218 6.13 -23.44 12.62
N ILE A 219 5.54 -22.49 11.89
CA ILE A 219 5.92 -21.07 11.92
C ILE A 219 5.65 -20.46 13.31
N GLN A 220 4.47 -20.70 13.88
CA GLN A 220 4.05 -20.14 15.18
C GLN A 220 4.85 -20.74 16.35
N VAL A 221 5.22 -22.02 16.28
CA VAL A 221 5.98 -22.72 17.33
C VAL A 221 7.40 -22.16 17.47
N LEU A 222 8.01 -21.71 16.37
CA LEU A 222 9.36 -21.14 16.37
C LEU A 222 9.47 -19.80 17.11
N ASP A 223 8.36 -19.10 17.30
CA ASP A 223 8.29 -17.86 18.10
C ASP A 223 7.97 -18.13 19.59
N SER A 224 7.79 -19.40 19.98
CA SER A 224 7.51 -19.80 21.35
C SER A 224 8.71 -20.53 21.98
N GLU A 225 8.78 -20.60 23.32
CA GLU A 225 9.80 -21.39 24.06
C GLU A 225 9.73 -22.92 23.80
N MET A 226 8.90 -23.34 22.84
CA MET A 226 8.69 -24.74 22.49
C MET A 226 9.91 -25.38 21.83
N ARG A 227 10.17 -26.62 22.25
CA ARG A 227 11.35 -27.44 21.91
C ARG A 227 11.48 -27.76 20.42
N LEU A 228 12.74 -27.78 19.94
CA LEU A 228 13.20 -28.25 18.61
C LEU A 228 12.56 -29.56 18.14
N ASP A 229 12.20 -30.47 19.05
CA ASP A 229 11.65 -31.78 18.71
C ASP A 229 10.24 -31.71 18.11
N MET A 230 9.43 -30.72 18.50
CA MET A 230 8.10 -30.50 17.91
C MET A 230 8.22 -30.07 16.45
N VAL A 231 9.13 -29.13 16.16
CA VAL A 231 9.41 -28.66 14.80
C VAL A 231 9.88 -29.81 13.90
N LYS A 232 10.74 -30.70 14.41
CA LYS A 232 11.17 -31.91 13.68
C LYS A 232 10.00 -32.84 13.38
N GLY A 233 9.10 -33.05 14.35
CA GLY A 233 7.89 -33.87 14.15
C GLY A 233 6.98 -33.32 13.05
N LEU A 234 6.73 -32.01 13.05
CA LEU A 234 5.94 -31.35 12.01
C LEU A 234 6.62 -31.47 10.64
N LEU A 235 7.93 -31.23 10.54
CA LEU A 235 8.67 -31.42 9.28
C LEU A 235 8.60 -32.87 8.78
N ALA A 236 8.70 -33.86 9.67
CA ALA A 236 8.60 -35.26 9.30
C ALA A 236 7.21 -35.60 8.76
N LEU A 237 6.15 -35.10 9.40
CA LEU A 237 4.76 -35.26 8.93
C LEU A 237 4.57 -34.65 7.54
N LEU A 238 5.01 -33.41 7.33
CA LEU A 238 4.90 -32.71 6.04
C LEU A 238 5.59 -33.46 4.91
N VAL A 239 6.82 -33.93 5.15
CA VAL A 239 7.63 -34.65 4.15
C VAL A 239 7.01 -36.01 3.85
N LYS A 240 6.54 -36.72 4.87
CA LYS A 240 5.85 -38.01 4.70
C LYS A 240 4.59 -37.84 3.86
N ALA A 241 3.75 -36.85 4.17
CA ALA A 241 2.51 -36.60 3.43
C ALA A 241 2.76 -36.31 1.94
N ALA A 242 3.80 -35.53 1.61
CA ALA A 242 4.18 -35.26 0.23
C ALA A 242 4.75 -36.49 -0.49
N SER A 243 5.59 -37.27 0.20
CA SER A 243 6.22 -38.48 -0.36
C SER A 243 5.16 -39.56 -0.65
N ASP A 244 4.25 -39.80 0.29
CA ASP A 244 3.17 -40.78 0.16
C ASP A 244 2.25 -40.50 -1.06
N LEU A 245 2.07 -39.23 -1.44
CA LEU A 245 1.30 -38.86 -2.64
C LEU A 245 2.06 -39.20 -3.93
N VAL A 246 3.34 -38.89 -3.98
CA VAL A 246 4.18 -39.16 -5.16
C VAL A 246 4.40 -40.66 -5.34
N ASP A 247 4.59 -41.41 -4.26
CA ASP A 247 4.69 -42.88 -4.27
C ASP A 247 3.41 -43.54 -4.82
N LYS A 248 2.25 -42.88 -4.68
CA LYS A 248 0.97 -43.29 -5.27
C LYS A 248 0.75 -42.77 -6.70
N GLY A 249 1.72 -42.09 -7.30
CA GLY A 249 1.62 -41.49 -8.63
C GLY A 249 0.75 -40.23 -8.69
N MET A 250 0.50 -39.56 -7.56
CA MET A 250 -0.38 -38.39 -7.46
C MET A 250 0.41 -37.06 -7.43
N GLU A 251 1.46 -36.92 -8.25
CA GLU A 251 2.28 -35.70 -8.26
C GLU A 251 1.46 -34.44 -8.59
N GLU A 252 0.53 -34.51 -9.54
CA GLU A 252 -0.35 -33.37 -9.87
C GLU A 252 -1.21 -32.92 -8.69
N PHE A 253 -1.65 -33.86 -7.84
CA PHE A 253 -2.41 -33.57 -6.64
C PHE A 253 -1.55 -32.76 -5.66
N LEU A 254 -0.31 -33.21 -5.43
CA LEU A 254 0.67 -32.50 -4.60
C LEU A 254 0.93 -31.09 -5.13
N VAL A 255 1.11 -30.93 -6.45
CA VAL A 255 1.34 -29.62 -7.07
C VAL A 255 0.18 -28.66 -6.86
N ARG A 256 -1.07 -29.13 -6.94
CA ARG A 256 -2.25 -28.30 -6.63
C ARG A 256 -2.26 -27.87 -5.17
N GLY A 257 -1.99 -28.79 -4.24
CA GLY A 257 -1.88 -28.45 -2.81
C GLY A 257 -0.72 -27.47 -2.51
N LEU A 258 0.40 -27.57 -3.24
CA LEU A 258 1.50 -26.62 -3.14
C LEU A 258 1.15 -25.24 -3.70
N ALA A 259 0.35 -25.16 -4.77
CA ALA A 259 -0.14 -23.88 -5.30
C ALA A 259 -1.04 -23.16 -4.29
N ASP A 260 -1.90 -23.89 -3.58
CA ASP A 260 -2.69 -23.33 -2.49
C ASP A 260 -1.81 -22.87 -1.31
N LEU A 261 -0.79 -23.66 -0.97
CA LEU A 261 0.20 -23.28 0.05
C LEU A 261 0.95 -22.00 -0.34
N GLU A 262 1.29 -21.83 -1.63
CA GLU A 262 1.90 -20.62 -2.17
C GLU A 262 1.01 -19.39 -1.93
N MET A 263 -0.27 -19.48 -2.32
CA MET A 263 -1.25 -18.42 -2.10
C MET A 263 -1.40 -18.09 -0.62
N PHE A 264 -1.54 -19.11 0.22
CA PHE A 264 -1.62 -18.97 1.67
C PHE A 264 -0.40 -18.24 2.25
N LEU A 265 0.81 -18.72 1.97
CA LEU A 265 2.05 -18.14 2.50
C LEU A 265 2.27 -16.69 2.03
N SER A 266 1.82 -16.33 0.82
CA SER A 266 1.90 -14.96 0.32
C SER A 266 1.06 -13.97 1.14
N GLN A 267 -0.07 -14.41 1.67
CA GLN A 267 -0.96 -13.63 2.51
C GLN A 267 -0.50 -13.67 3.97
N ASP A 268 -0.18 -14.87 4.46
CA ASP A 268 0.19 -15.07 5.86
C ASP A 268 1.52 -14.42 6.23
N LYS A 269 2.48 -14.38 5.29
CA LYS A 269 3.75 -13.64 5.48
C LYS A 269 3.51 -12.14 5.69
N LYS A 270 2.50 -11.55 5.02
CA LYS A 270 2.13 -10.14 5.22
C LYS A 270 1.47 -9.91 6.57
N LEU A 271 0.68 -10.88 7.04
CA LEU A 271 -0.02 -10.80 8.32
C LEU A 271 0.91 -11.05 9.52
N CYS A 272 1.84 -12.00 9.41
CA CYS A 272 2.67 -12.48 10.52
C CYS A 272 4.13 -12.01 10.50
N ASN A 273 4.57 -11.36 9.43
CA ASN A 273 5.93 -10.80 9.28
C ASN A 273 7.07 -11.78 9.66
N TYR A 274 7.19 -12.88 8.90
CA TYR A 274 8.09 -13.98 9.26
C TYR A 274 9.55 -13.56 9.55
N ASN A 275 10.13 -14.14 10.61
CA ASN A 275 11.55 -14.04 10.92
C ASN A 275 12.39 -15.01 10.07
N LYS A 276 13.71 -14.98 10.28
CA LYS A 276 14.66 -15.80 9.51
C LYS A 276 14.42 -17.30 9.75
N ASP A 277 14.17 -17.70 10.97
CA ASP A 277 14.03 -19.12 11.35
C ASP A 277 12.72 -19.71 10.82
N GLN A 278 11.64 -18.93 10.82
CA GLN A 278 10.37 -19.28 10.18
C GLN A 278 10.52 -19.43 8.66
N CYS A 279 11.22 -18.52 8.01
CA CYS A 279 11.56 -18.65 6.58
C CYS A 279 12.43 -19.89 6.30
N VAL A 280 13.37 -20.20 7.21
CA VAL A 280 14.23 -21.39 7.14
C VAL A 280 13.41 -22.66 7.29
N PHE A 281 12.46 -22.72 8.22
CA PHE A 281 11.57 -23.88 8.41
C PHE A 281 10.83 -24.24 7.11
N VAL A 282 10.17 -23.24 6.49
CA VAL A 282 9.48 -23.46 5.21
C VAL A 282 10.48 -23.88 4.13
N SER A 283 11.65 -23.24 4.07
CA SER A 283 12.69 -23.61 3.10
C SER A 283 13.22 -25.03 3.28
N VAL A 284 13.38 -25.50 4.51
CA VAL A 284 13.81 -26.87 4.83
C VAL A 284 12.76 -27.88 4.40
N PHE A 285 11.47 -27.59 4.65
CA PHE A 285 10.38 -28.42 4.14
C PHE A 285 10.44 -28.53 2.61
N LEU A 286 10.45 -27.39 1.91
CA LEU A 286 10.49 -27.35 0.44
C LEU A 286 11.71 -28.08 -0.12
N PHE A 287 12.88 -27.89 0.50
CA PHE A 287 14.12 -28.55 0.08
C PHE A 287 14.02 -30.08 0.17
N LYS A 288 13.34 -30.61 1.19
CA LYS A 288 13.18 -32.06 1.38
C LYS A 288 12.24 -32.71 0.38
N ILE A 289 11.32 -31.94 -0.23
CA ILE A 289 10.33 -32.47 -1.18
C ILE A 289 10.62 -32.10 -2.65
N LYS A 290 11.58 -31.19 -2.91
CA LYS A 290 11.86 -30.65 -4.25
C LYS A 290 12.24 -31.71 -5.29
N ASP A 291 12.83 -32.82 -4.85
CA ASP A 291 13.35 -33.88 -5.73
C ASP A 291 12.39 -35.09 -5.83
N LEU A 292 11.17 -34.98 -5.29
CA LEU A 292 10.14 -36.01 -5.43
C LEU A 292 9.61 -36.12 -6.87
N GLY A 293 9.64 -35.03 -7.64
CA GLY A 293 9.23 -35.03 -9.04
C GLY A 293 9.50 -33.70 -9.74
N THR A 294 9.39 -33.68 -11.07
CA THR A 294 9.76 -32.51 -11.88
C THR A 294 8.80 -31.34 -11.70
N LEU A 295 7.50 -31.61 -11.58
CA LEU A 295 6.48 -30.57 -11.33
C LEU A 295 6.58 -30.07 -9.89
N THR A 296 6.87 -30.97 -8.95
CA THR A 296 7.11 -30.64 -7.54
C THR A 296 8.31 -29.70 -7.39
N LYS A 297 9.39 -29.92 -8.15
CA LYS A 297 10.56 -29.04 -8.17
C LYS A 297 10.23 -27.61 -8.61
N GLU A 298 9.37 -27.46 -9.61
CA GLU A 298 8.94 -26.14 -10.07
C GLU A 298 8.09 -25.43 -9.01
N ALA A 299 7.09 -26.13 -8.46
CA ALA A 299 6.18 -25.60 -7.44
C ALA A 299 6.96 -25.17 -6.17
N THR A 300 7.85 -26.03 -5.67
CA THR A 300 8.72 -25.71 -4.53
C THR A 300 9.65 -24.53 -4.81
N GLY A 301 10.13 -24.38 -6.05
CA GLY A 301 10.93 -23.23 -6.48
C GLY A 301 10.18 -21.90 -6.50
N LYS A 302 8.86 -21.91 -6.75
CA LYS A 302 8.00 -20.71 -6.65
C LYS A 302 7.84 -20.29 -5.18
N ILE A 303 7.47 -21.23 -4.31
CA ILE A 303 7.33 -20.96 -2.88
C ILE A 303 8.66 -20.55 -2.25
N HIS A 304 9.78 -21.19 -2.62
CA HIS A 304 11.09 -20.86 -2.08
C HIS A 304 11.49 -19.41 -2.38
N ARG A 305 11.14 -18.87 -3.56
CA ARG A 305 11.36 -17.46 -3.90
C ARG A 305 10.54 -16.51 -3.01
N LEU A 306 9.36 -16.91 -2.56
CA LEU A 306 8.55 -16.12 -1.63
C LEU A 306 9.17 -16.08 -0.22
N VAL A 307 9.79 -17.17 0.23
CA VAL A 307 10.37 -17.27 1.59
C VAL A 307 11.87 -17.01 1.66
N LYS A 308 12.56 -16.84 0.53
CA LYS A 308 13.99 -16.55 0.52
C LYS A 308 14.23 -15.18 1.17
N PRO A 309 15.02 -15.09 2.25
CA PRO A 309 15.45 -13.80 2.75
C PRO A 309 16.33 -13.14 1.69
N THR A 310 16.04 -11.88 1.35
CA THR A 310 16.89 -11.07 0.47
C THR A 310 18.30 -11.05 1.06
N PRO A 311 19.36 -11.43 0.31
CA PRO A 311 20.69 -11.60 0.89
C PRO A 311 21.26 -10.24 1.30
N SER A 312 21.30 -10.01 2.61
CA SER A 312 22.19 -9.03 3.24
C SER A 312 23.60 -9.64 3.32
N GLN A 313 24.60 -8.84 2.97
CA GLN A 313 26.03 -9.17 3.03
C GLN A 313 26.48 -9.63 4.44
N PRO A 314 27.65 -10.31 4.55
CA PRO A 314 28.04 -11.04 5.76
C PRO A 314 28.24 -10.10 6.96
N ARG A 315 27.63 -10.50 8.09
CA ARG A 315 27.78 -9.86 9.40
C ARG A 315 29.22 -10.01 9.93
N GLN A 316 29.84 -8.90 10.25
CA GLN A 316 30.83 -8.80 11.33
C GLN A 316 30.50 -7.58 12.20
N GLY A 317 30.68 -7.72 13.51
CA GLY A 317 30.80 -6.58 14.43
C GLY A 317 29.63 -6.39 15.38
N HIS A 318 29.94 -6.48 16.67
CA HIS A 318 29.06 -6.25 17.82
C HIS A 318 28.54 -4.80 17.91
N GLY A 319 27.33 -4.64 18.47
CA GLY A 319 26.88 -3.39 19.11
C GLY A 319 26.25 -2.32 18.22
N ALA A 320 25.14 -2.63 17.54
CA ALA A 320 24.27 -1.60 16.95
C ALA A 320 22.82 -2.13 16.84
N CYS A 321 21.84 -1.29 17.22
CA CYS A 321 20.39 -1.53 17.04
C CYS A 321 20.10 -2.00 15.61
N SER A 322 19.32 -3.05 15.43
CA SER A 322 19.11 -3.64 14.09
C SER A 322 18.23 -2.73 13.21
N GLU A 323 18.36 -2.81 11.88
CA GLU A 323 17.51 -2.05 10.93
C GLU A 323 16.02 -2.34 11.11
N ARG A 324 15.67 -3.55 11.54
CA ARG A 324 14.29 -3.93 11.85
C ARG A 324 13.78 -3.21 13.10
N GLU A 325 14.58 -3.16 14.17
CA GLU A 325 14.25 -2.38 15.38
C GLU A 325 14.11 -0.90 15.09
N TRP A 326 14.93 -0.35 14.18
CA TRP A 326 14.78 1.03 13.71
C TRP A 326 13.51 1.24 12.89
N PHE A 327 13.17 0.31 12.00
CA PHE A 327 11.95 0.40 11.20
C PHE A 327 10.69 0.37 12.08
N ASP A 328 10.65 -0.53 13.07
CA ASP A 328 9.53 -0.65 14.00
C ASP A 328 9.40 0.58 14.89
N ARG A 329 10.52 1.16 15.34
CA ARG A 329 10.53 2.45 16.05
C ARG A 329 10.01 3.58 15.17
N LEU A 330 10.50 3.69 13.94
CA LEU A 330 10.04 4.71 12.99
C LEU A 330 8.52 4.59 12.75
N ASN A 331 7.94 3.39 12.68
CA ASN A 331 6.49 3.22 12.51
C ASN A 331 5.64 3.84 13.62
N SER A 332 6.21 4.07 14.81
CA SER A 332 5.53 4.66 15.95
C SER A 332 5.78 6.16 16.14
N LEU A 333 6.69 6.76 15.36
CA LEU A 333 7.10 8.16 15.53
C LEU A 333 6.23 9.12 14.71
N PRO A 334 6.04 10.36 15.18
CA PRO A 334 5.41 11.40 14.38
C PRO A 334 6.36 11.90 13.27
N PRO A 335 5.84 12.51 12.18
CA PRO A 335 6.63 12.97 11.04
C PRO A 335 7.84 13.85 11.43
N LEU A 336 7.65 14.76 12.39
CA LEU A 336 8.70 15.66 12.85
C LEU A 336 9.89 14.91 13.47
N GLU A 337 9.63 13.88 14.26
CA GLU A 337 10.69 13.08 14.89
C GLU A 337 11.45 12.24 13.87
N MET A 338 10.79 11.73 12.83
CA MET A 338 11.49 11.06 11.72
C MET A 338 12.41 12.02 10.98
N LEU A 339 11.95 13.26 10.75
CA LEU A 339 12.77 14.26 10.10
C LEU A 339 13.95 14.69 10.98
N ARG A 340 13.78 14.77 12.32
CA ARG A 340 14.88 15.01 13.27
C ARG A 340 15.92 13.90 13.23
N ILE A 341 15.50 12.64 13.12
CA ILE A 341 16.40 11.50 12.94
C ILE A 341 17.18 11.63 11.63
N PHE A 342 16.51 11.99 10.53
CA PHE A 342 17.16 12.21 9.24
C PHE A 342 18.15 13.40 9.29
N ALA A 343 17.82 14.48 9.97
CA ALA A 343 18.68 15.66 10.13
C ALA A 343 19.86 15.43 11.11
N SER A 344 19.89 14.30 11.83
CA SER A 344 20.90 14.06 12.86
C SER A 344 22.20 13.51 12.26
N THR A 345 23.29 14.23 12.47
CA THR A 345 24.66 13.77 12.12
C THR A 345 25.19 12.67 13.04
N ASN A 346 24.53 12.44 14.18
CA ASN A 346 24.90 11.42 15.17
C ASN A 346 24.26 10.04 14.88
N VAL A 347 23.46 9.94 13.81
CA VAL A 347 22.77 8.71 13.41
C VAL A 347 23.44 8.13 12.17
N GLU A 348 23.67 6.82 12.14
CA GLU A 348 24.26 6.15 10.98
C GLU A 348 23.43 6.37 9.71
N GLU A 349 24.12 6.56 8.58
CA GLU A 349 23.53 6.90 7.28
C GLU A 349 22.36 5.99 6.88
N ARG A 350 22.50 4.66 7.09
CA ARG A 350 21.43 3.69 6.79
C ARG A 350 20.12 3.93 7.56
N PHE A 351 20.19 4.46 8.79
CA PHE A 351 19.01 4.75 9.59
C PHE A 351 18.43 6.12 9.25
N ARG A 352 19.28 7.08 8.85
CA ARG A 352 18.83 8.34 8.23
C ARG A 352 18.05 8.06 6.95
N GLU A 353 18.58 7.20 6.08
CA GLU A 353 17.92 6.78 4.84
C GLU A 353 16.58 6.08 5.12
N LEU A 354 16.53 5.19 6.12
CA LEU A 354 15.31 4.52 6.53
C LEU A 354 14.25 5.52 7.04
N ALA A 355 14.67 6.53 7.81
CA ALA A 355 13.79 7.56 8.36
C ALA A 355 13.16 8.42 7.26
N ILE A 356 13.96 8.94 6.31
CA ILE A 356 13.43 9.80 5.23
C ILE A 356 12.54 9.02 4.26
N ARG A 357 12.87 7.76 3.95
CA ARG A 357 12.00 6.88 3.15
C ARG A 357 10.69 6.57 3.85
N ARG A 358 10.72 6.37 5.18
CA ARG A 358 9.50 6.13 5.94
C ARG A 358 8.62 7.38 6.02
N LEU A 359 9.23 8.54 6.24
CA LEU A 359 8.54 9.82 6.21
C LEU A 359 7.86 10.06 4.86
N ASN A 360 8.55 9.77 3.75
CA ASN A 360 8.00 9.87 2.40
C ASN A 360 6.73 9.01 2.23
N VAL A 361 6.80 7.74 2.64
CA VAL A 361 5.63 6.83 2.58
C VAL A 361 4.46 7.37 3.40
N LEU A 362 4.73 7.90 4.60
CA LEU A 362 3.68 8.45 5.45
C LEU A 362 3.00 9.67 4.82
N LEU A 363 3.78 10.62 4.31
CA LEU A 363 3.23 11.83 3.67
C LEU A 363 2.52 11.51 2.35
N SER A 364 3.03 10.56 1.56
CA SER A 364 2.37 10.09 0.35
C SER A 364 1.03 9.41 0.64
N ASP A 365 0.93 8.62 1.72
CA ASP A 365 -0.32 7.99 2.14
C ASP A 365 -1.37 9.06 2.52
N HIS A 366 -0.98 10.16 3.15
CA HIS A 366 -1.88 11.25 3.54
C HIS A 366 -2.49 11.98 2.33
N ILE A 367 -1.67 12.35 1.34
CA ILE A 367 -2.15 13.02 0.11
C ILE A 367 -3.08 12.10 -0.70
N SER A 368 -2.82 10.79 -0.74
CA SER A 368 -3.66 9.83 -1.47
C SER A 368 -5.06 9.60 -0.86
N ARG A 369 -5.29 10.08 0.36
CA ARG A 369 -6.54 9.87 1.12
C ARG A 369 -7.44 11.11 1.19
N GLU A 370 -7.02 12.24 0.60
CA GLU A 370 -7.66 13.56 0.75
C GLU A 370 -7.88 13.98 2.23
N GLU A 371 -7.05 13.47 3.14
CA GLU A 371 -7.08 13.84 4.56
C GLU A 371 -6.05 14.94 4.81
N ALA A 372 -6.50 16.19 4.97
CA ALA A 372 -5.61 17.33 5.20
C ALA A 372 -4.71 17.10 6.43
N THR A 373 -3.39 17.12 6.22
CA THR A 373 -2.44 17.04 7.34
C THR A 373 -2.57 18.31 8.17
N GLY A 374 -2.59 18.20 9.50
CA GLY A 374 -2.71 19.34 10.39
C GLY A 374 -1.63 20.40 10.10
N ILE A 375 -2.05 21.62 9.75
CA ILE A 375 -1.16 22.71 9.32
C ILE A 375 -0.05 23.05 10.33
N SER A 376 -0.30 22.82 11.63
CA SER A 376 0.70 22.98 12.68
C SER A 376 1.89 22.05 12.51
N VAL A 377 1.65 20.78 12.14
CA VAL A 377 2.72 19.79 11.90
C VAL A 377 3.53 20.16 10.67
N LEU A 378 2.87 20.61 9.60
CA LEU A 378 3.56 21.03 8.36
C LEU A 378 4.47 22.23 8.62
N ARG A 379 4.00 23.25 9.36
CA ARG A 379 4.81 24.41 9.75
C ARG A 379 6.01 24.04 10.60
N GLU A 380 5.91 23.00 11.43
CA GLU A 380 7.04 22.48 12.20
C GLU A 380 8.07 21.74 11.33
N LEU A 381 7.63 21.09 10.24
CA LEU A 381 8.52 20.39 9.31
C LEU A 381 9.29 21.35 8.40
N GLN A 382 8.66 22.44 7.95
CA GLN A 382 9.22 23.40 7.00
C GLN A 382 10.66 23.86 7.32
N PRO A 383 10.98 24.42 8.50
CA PRO A 383 12.33 24.91 8.78
C PRO A 383 13.37 23.79 8.81
N LEU A 384 12.99 22.61 9.30
CA LEU A 384 13.90 21.47 9.38
C LEU A 384 14.16 20.85 7.98
N LEU A 385 13.17 20.84 7.10
CA LEU A 385 13.34 20.44 5.69
C LEU A 385 14.29 21.40 4.96
N ILE A 386 14.13 22.71 5.15
CA ILE A 386 15.06 23.69 4.57
C ILE A 386 16.48 23.45 5.10
N SER A 387 16.64 23.20 6.41
CA SER A 387 17.95 22.86 6.99
C SER A 387 18.55 21.60 6.35
N CYS A 388 17.75 20.55 6.14
CA CYS A 388 18.21 19.32 5.49
C CYS A 388 18.60 19.52 4.02
N LEU A 389 17.92 20.43 3.31
CA LEU A 389 18.25 20.78 1.93
C LEU A 389 19.59 21.53 1.82
N TRP A 390 19.90 22.37 2.81
CA TRP A 390 21.19 23.06 2.92
C TRP A 390 22.34 22.14 3.37
N GLU A 391 22.03 21.05 4.07
CA GLU A 391 23.03 20.07 4.50
C GLU A 391 23.62 19.33 3.30
N LYS A 392 24.96 19.27 3.24
CA LYS A 392 25.71 18.65 2.13
C LYS A 392 26.46 17.40 2.57
N GLU A 393 26.85 17.33 3.84
CA GLU A 393 27.65 16.22 4.37
C GLU A 393 26.72 15.10 4.86
N GLY A 394 26.98 13.88 4.39
CA GLY A 394 26.24 12.69 4.82
C GLY A 394 24.86 12.50 4.21
N VAL A 395 24.48 13.27 3.17
CA VAL A 395 23.26 13.05 2.37
C VAL A 395 23.65 12.52 0.99
N SER A 396 23.49 11.21 0.79
CA SER A 396 23.64 10.53 -0.50
C SER A 396 22.61 11.00 -1.53
N GLU A 397 22.90 10.79 -2.82
CA GLU A 397 21.99 11.12 -3.92
C GLU A 397 20.63 10.40 -3.80
N SER A 398 20.61 9.16 -3.29
CA SER A 398 19.37 8.41 -3.07
C SER A 398 18.51 9.06 -1.98
N MET A 399 19.13 9.50 -0.88
CA MET A 399 18.43 10.21 0.19
C MET A 399 17.94 11.58 -0.26
N PHE A 400 18.74 12.30 -1.06
CA PHE A 400 18.34 13.60 -1.60
C PHE A 400 17.14 13.48 -2.54
N LYS A 401 17.07 12.42 -3.36
CA LYS A 401 15.90 12.14 -4.20
C LYS A 401 14.62 11.94 -3.39
N VAL A 402 14.71 11.14 -2.33
CA VAL A 402 13.57 10.91 -1.42
C VAL A 402 13.21 12.20 -0.65
N LEU A 403 14.20 13.01 -0.28
CA LEU A 403 13.97 14.31 0.34
C LEU A 403 13.19 15.26 -0.60
N GLY A 404 13.48 15.23 -1.90
CA GLY A 404 12.71 15.98 -2.91
C GLY A 404 11.24 15.55 -2.97
N GLU A 405 10.94 14.26 -2.87
CA GLU A 405 9.57 13.74 -2.80
C GLU A 405 8.87 14.19 -1.50
N VAL A 406 9.56 14.16 -0.36
CA VAL A 406 9.06 14.69 0.91
C VAL A 406 8.76 16.19 0.83
N VAL A 407 9.64 16.97 0.19
CA VAL A 407 9.42 18.40 -0.06
C VAL A 407 8.18 18.61 -0.93
N TYR A 408 8.00 17.82 -2.00
CA TYR A 408 6.79 17.86 -2.80
C TYR A 408 5.54 17.62 -1.96
N HIS A 409 5.52 16.59 -1.12
CA HIS A 409 4.35 16.28 -0.31
C HIS A 409 4.00 17.41 0.67
N VAL A 410 5.00 17.98 1.34
CA VAL A 410 4.78 19.12 2.24
C VAL A 410 4.34 20.36 1.46
N SER A 411 4.95 20.63 0.30
CA SER A 411 4.56 21.75 -0.55
C SER A 411 3.13 21.61 -1.07
N TYR A 412 2.71 20.41 -1.49
CA TYR A 412 1.35 20.13 -1.92
C TYR A 412 0.34 20.50 -0.83
N GLU A 413 0.52 19.98 0.38
CA GLU A 413 -0.39 20.26 1.49
C GLU A 413 -0.38 21.74 1.90
N VAL A 414 0.81 22.35 2.03
CA VAL A 414 0.93 23.75 2.46
C VAL A 414 0.36 24.72 1.43
N MET A 415 0.67 24.53 0.15
CA MET A 415 0.32 25.49 -0.91
C MET A 415 -1.05 25.23 -1.53
N ASN A 416 -1.46 23.97 -1.74
CA ASN A 416 -2.76 23.67 -2.36
C ASN A 416 -3.88 23.48 -1.35
N CYS A 417 -3.61 22.85 -0.20
CA CYS A 417 -4.67 22.58 0.79
C CYS A 417 -4.82 23.72 1.79
N HIS A 418 -3.71 24.34 2.20
CA HIS A 418 -3.70 25.42 3.20
C HIS A 418 -3.46 26.82 2.63
N LEU A 419 -3.17 26.94 1.32
CA LEU A 419 -2.95 28.22 0.62
C LEU A 419 -1.88 29.11 1.27
N GLU A 420 -0.81 28.52 1.80
CA GLU A 420 0.33 29.24 2.39
C GLU A 420 1.57 29.18 1.50
N THR A 421 2.26 30.32 1.34
CA THR A 421 3.51 30.38 0.58
C THR A 421 4.70 29.93 1.44
N TRP A 422 5.49 28.97 0.95
CA TRP A 422 6.71 28.50 1.63
C TRP A 422 7.96 29.30 1.20
N ASN A 423 8.10 30.53 1.68
CA ASN A 423 9.20 31.42 1.29
C ASN A 423 10.61 30.81 1.46
N GLY A 424 10.85 30.05 2.53
CA GLY A 424 12.14 29.40 2.75
C GLY A 424 12.53 28.40 1.64
N LEU A 425 11.55 27.73 1.02
CA LEU A 425 11.79 26.83 -0.10
C LEU A 425 12.12 27.61 -1.38
N ARG A 426 11.36 28.69 -1.64
CA ARG A 426 11.63 29.61 -2.76
C ARG A 426 13.06 30.13 -2.69
N ASP A 427 13.44 30.65 -1.53
CA ASP A 427 14.73 31.27 -1.31
C ASP A 427 15.87 30.24 -1.42
N TYR A 428 15.65 29.00 -0.97
CA TYR A 428 16.59 27.89 -1.17
C TYR A 428 16.85 27.62 -2.66
N ILE A 429 15.79 27.45 -3.46
CA ILE A 429 15.92 27.12 -4.88
C ILE A 429 16.63 28.28 -5.60
N ALA A 430 16.12 29.51 -5.44
CA ALA A 430 16.66 30.70 -6.09
C ALA A 430 18.14 30.93 -5.75
N SER A 431 18.51 30.79 -4.48
CA SER A 431 19.90 31.01 -4.02
C SER A 431 20.86 29.94 -4.52
N ASN A 432 20.39 28.71 -4.72
CA ASN A 432 21.23 27.59 -5.14
C ASN A 432 21.24 27.36 -6.66
N SER A 433 20.40 28.04 -7.45
CA SER A 433 20.33 27.90 -8.92
C SER A 433 21.70 27.96 -9.60
N LYS A 434 22.61 28.82 -9.12
CA LYS A 434 23.94 29.00 -9.70
C LYS A 434 25.01 28.09 -9.09
N THR A 435 25.00 27.93 -7.76
CA THR A 435 26.06 27.23 -7.03
C THR A 435 25.83 25.73 -6.93
N GLU A 436 24.57 25.29 -6.82
CA GLU A 436 24.16 23.88 -6.73
C GLU A 436 23.02 23.59 -7.71
N PHE A 437 23.22 23.96 -8.97
CA PHE A 437 22.22 23.88 -10.02
C PHE A 437 21.44 22.55 -10.02
N GLU A 438 22.14 21.41 -9.96
CA GLU A 438 21.52 20.09 -10.01
C GLU A 438 20.56 19.83 -8.85
N ARG A 439 20.91 20.25 -7.64
CA ARG A 439 20.05 20.11 -6.45
C ARG A 439 18.87 21.08 -6.54
N ALA A 440 19.12 22.34 -6.89
CA ALA A 440 18.09 23.36 -7.01
C ALA A 440 17.05 23.00 -8.08
N VAL A 441 17.51 22.63 -9.28
CA VAL A 441 16.63 22.28 -10.41
C VAL A 441 15.89 20.96 -10.13
N TYR A 442 16.51 19.99 -9.45
CA TYR A 442 15.84 18.76 -9.06
C TYR A 442 14.70 19.02 -8.08
N ILE A 443 14.92 19.83 -7.04
CA ILE A 443 13.86 20.20 -6.10
C ILE A 443 12.75 20.97 -6.81
N PHE A 444 13.09 21.91 -7.70
CA PHE A 444 12.11 22.61 -8.53
C PHE A 444 11.25 21.64 -9.37
N GLN A 445 11.87 20.66 -10.04
CA GLN A 445 11.16 19.64 -10.82
C GLN A 445 10.26 18.73 -9.96
N CYS A 446 10.62 18.51 -8.69
CA CYS A 446 9.78 17.72 -7.79
C CYS A 446 8.46 18.40 -7.46
N LEU A 447 8.37 19.74 -7.54
CA LEU A 447 7.15 20.52 -7.29
C LEU A 447 6.15 20.35 -8.45
N ALA A 448 5.56 19.17 -8.55
CA ALA A 448 4.55 18.83 -9.55
C ALA A 448 3.15 19.40 -9.23
N ILE A 449 3.10 20.61 -8.67
CA ILE A 449 1.88 21.32 -8.28
C ILE A 449 1.77 22.65 -9.02
N TRP A 450 0.57 23.22 -9.12
CA TRP A 450 0.43 24.61 -9.52
C TRP A 450 1.09 25.52 -8.48
N LEU A 451 1.86 26.51 -8.94
CA LEU A 451 2.62 27.42 -8.09
C LEU A 451 2.27 28.86 -8.45
N GLU A 452 2.01 29.68 -7.42
CA GLU A 452 1.68 31.09 -7.60
C GLU A 452 2.86 31.89 -8.18
N HIS A 453 2.55 32.96 -8.92
CA HIS A 453 3.56 33.80 -9.58
C HIS A 453 4.59 34.38 -8.61
N ASP A 454 4.17 34.82 -7.42
CA ASP A 454 5.04 35.39 -6.38
C ASP A 454 6.03 34.35 -5.79
N PHE A 455 5.73 33.06 -5.96
CA PHE A 455 6.62 31.97 -5.63
C PHE A 455 7.56 31.64 -6.80
N VAL A 456 7.01 31.51 -8.01
CA VAL A 456 7.75 31.01 -9.18
C VAL A 456 8.71 32.04 -9.79
N VAL A 457 8.28 33.29 -9.94
CA VAL A 457 9.07 34.31 -10.67
C VAL A 457 10.47 34.48 -10.08
N PRO A 458 10.65 34.65 -8.76
CA PRO A 458 11.99 34.81 -8.18
C PRO A 458 12.91 33.60 -8.39
N ILE A 459 12.34 32.39 -8.47
CA ILE A 459 13.08 31.16 -8.77
C ILE A 459 13.56 31.20 -10.22
N LEU A 460 12.65 31.48 -11.14
CA LEU A 460 12.93 31.43 -12.58
C LEU A 460 13.90 32.51 -13.04
N GLU A 461 13.87 33.70 -12.43
CA GLU A 461 14.87 34.75 -12.68
C GLU A 461 16.31 34.26 -12.45
N GLN A 462 16.51 33.38 -11.46
CA GLN A 462 17.83 32.81 -11.15
C GLN A 462 18.11 31.51 -11.91
N LEU A 463 17.08 30.68 -12.13
CA LEU A 463 17.23 29.33 -12.68
C LEU A 463 17.31 29.30 -14.21
N LEU A 464 16.55 30.15 -14.90
CA LEU A 464 16.49 30.16 -16.36
C LEU A 464 17.83 30.45 -17.04
N PRO A 465 18.67 31.41 -16.60
CA PRO A 465 19.98 31.61 -17.19
C PRO A 465 20.89 30.37 -17.09
N GLU A 466 20.78 29.64 -15.97
CA GLU A 466 21.58 28.45 -15.72
C GLU A 466 21.06 27.23 -16.50
N ILE A 467 19.73 27.11 -16.68
CA ILE A 467 19.08 26.16 -17.59
C ILE A 467 19.53 26.44 -19.03
N ASP A 468 19.40 27.69 -19.48
CA ASP A 468 19.75 28.13 -20.83
C ASP A 468 21.19 27.76 -21.19
N LYS A 469 22.12 28.01 -20.27
CA LYS A 469 23.53 27.65 -20.43
C LYS A 469 23.75 26.13 -20.54
N ARG A 470 22.99 25.32 -19.79
CA ARG A 470 23.18 23.85 -19.66
C ARG A 470 22.34 23.03 -20.63
N LEU A 471 21.37 23.65 -21.31
CA LEU A 471 20.67 23.07 -22.44
C LEU A 471 21.55 22.95 -23.69
N ASN A 472 22.74 23.55 -23.71
CA ASN A 472 23.70 23.33 -24.78
C ASN A 472 24.16 21.86 -24.78
N PRO A 473 24.04 21.13 -25.90
CA PRO A 473 24.35 19.70 -25.95
C PRO A 473 25.81 19.39 -25.56
N PRO A 474 26.06 18.37 -24.71
CA PRO A 474 27.42 17.92 -24.42
C PRO A 474 28.15 17.49 -25.69
N ARG A 475 29.48 17.72 -25.70
CA ARG A 475 30.36 17.36 -26.83
C ARG A 475 30.88 15.91 -26.75
N GLU A 476 30.86 15.31 -25.57
CA GLU A 476 31.36 13.95 -25.31
C GLU A 476 30.35 13.15 -24.47
N VAL A 477 30.31 11.83 -24.67
CA VAL A 477 29.50 10.91 -23.85
C VAL A 477 30.24 10.66 -22.53
N LEU A 478 30.11 11.56 -21.55
CA LEU A 478 30.62 11.33 -20.20
C LEU A 478 29.66 10.42 -19.40
N VAL A 479 30.21 9.71 -18.41
CA VAL A 479 29.47 8.73 -17.58
C VAL A 479 28.39 9.40 -16.71
N ASP A 480 28.51 10.71 -16.46
CA ASP A 480 27.58 11.50 -15.64
C ASP A 480 27.04 12.72 -16.41
N ASN A 481 26.14 12.49 -17.36
CA ASN A 481 25.44 13.55 -18.10
C ASN A 481 24.08 13.90 -17.45
N SER A 482 23.97 13.77 -16.13
CA SER A 482 22.79 14.16 -15.34
C SER A 482 22.42 15.63 -15.55
N CYS A 483 23.41 16.50 -15.72
CA CYS A 483 23.23 17.95 -15.84
C CYS A 483 22.39 18.40 -17.05
N TRP A 484 22.57 17.84 -18.26
CA TRP A 484 21.76 18.20 -19.43
C TRP A 484 20.32 17.73 -19.27
N VAL A 485 20.13 16.50 -18.76
CA VAL A 485 18.80 15.94 -18.50
C VAL A 485 18.06 16.79 -17.49
N LEU A 486 18.72 17.20 -16.41
CA LEU A 486 18.17 18.09 -15.40
C LEU A 486 17.85 19.49 -15.97
N ALA A 487 18.70 20.04 -16.85
CA ALA A 487 18.39 21.30 -17.53
C ALA A 487 17.16 21.17 -18.44
N PHE A 488 17.05 20.07 -19.18
CA PHE A 488 15.90 19.78 -20.05
C PHE A 488 14.58 19.65 -19.26
N LEU A 489 14.60 18.92 -18.14
CA LEU A 489 13.44 18.78 -17.27
C LEU A 489 13.10 20.09 -16.56
N GLY A 490 14.11 20.84 -16.10
CA GLY A 490 13.91 22.16 -15.51
C GLY A 490 13.29 23.15 -16.49
N ALA A 491 13.73 23.13 -17.75
CA ALA A 491 13.14 23.93 -18.83
C ALA A 491 11.68 23.56 -19.06
N PHE A 492 11.37 22.26 -19.14
CA PHE A 492 9.99 21.77 -19.29
C PHE A 492 9.07 22.24 -18.15
N CYS A 493 9.50 22.11 -16.89
CA CYS A 493 8.74 22.61 -15.75
C CYS A 493 8.59 24.14 -15.78
N ALA A 494 9.64 24.87 -16.15
CA ALA A 494 9.62 26.33 -16.19
C ALA A 494 8.63 26.86 -17.25
N ILE A 495 8.63 26.30 -18.47
CA ILE A 495 7.70 26.74 -19.52
C ILE A 495 6.24 26.44 -19.15
N ASN A 496 5.97 25.32 -18.48
CA ASN A 496 4.62 25.00 -17.99
C ASN A 496 4.13 26.01 -16.95
N HIS A 497 5.00 26.52 -16.07
CA HIS A 497 4.61 27.54 -15.10
C HIS A 497 4.50 28.96 -15.70
N LEU A 498 5.21 29.24 -16.79
CA LEU A 498 5.24 30.56 -17.41
C LEU A 498 4.15 30.77 -18.46
N ILE A 499 3.48 29.72 -18.94
CA ILE A 499 2.56 29.83 -20.07
C ILE A 499 1.36 30.75 -19.82
N GLU A 500 0.83 30.75 -18.60
CA GLU A 500 -0.28 31.62 -18.21
C GLU A 500 0.14 33.09 -18.05
N MET A 501 1.44 33.40 -18.17
CA MET A 501 1.98 34.75 -18.00
C MET A 501 2.29 35.38 -19.35
N GLU A 502 1.40 36.23 -19.85
CA GLU A 502 1.54 36.89 -21.17
C GLU A 502 2.90 37.60 -21.34
N CYS A 503 3.43 38.19 -20.27
CA CYS A 503 4.73 38.88 -20.29
C CYS A 503 5.94 37.95 -20.54
N TYR A 504 5.78 36.64 -20.38
CA TYR A 504 6.81 35.62 -20.60
C TYR A 504 6.59 34.79 -21.87
N ALA A 505 5.55 35.07 -22.67
CA ALA A 505 5.24 34.28 -23.87
C ALA A 505 6.42 34.18 -24.86
N GLY A 506 7.18 35.26 -25.05
CA GLY A 506 8.39 35.25 -25.88
C GLY A 506 9.48 34.31 -25.34
N LEU A 507 9.70 34.32 -24.03
CA LEU A 507 10.69 33.47 -23.36
C LEU A 507 10.30 31.99 -23.41
N VAL A 508 9.00 31.68 -23.28
CA VAL A 508 8.47 30.32 -23.43
C VAL A 508 8.78 29.79 -24.84
N MET A 509 8.51 30.58 -25.88
CA MET A 509 8.81 30.20 -27.27
C MET A 509 10.31 29.99 -27.51
N GLU A 510 11.15 30.90 -27.01
CA GLU A 510 12.61 30.79 -27.13
C GLU A 510 13.14 29.51 -26.44
N MET A 511 12.61 29.20 -25.26
CA MET A 511 13.00 28.01 -24.51
C MET A 511 12.52 26.72 -25.20
N GLU A 512 11.29 26.70 -25.72
CA GLU A 512 10.76 25.57 -26.49
C GLU A 512 11.63 25.28 -27.72
N ASP A 513 11.97 26.33 -28.48
CA ASP A 513 12.86 26.24 -29.63
C ASP A 513 14.24 25.70 -29.23
N LYS A 514 14.80 26.20 -28.13
CA LYS A 514 16.09 25.76 -27.61
C LYS A 514 16.08 24.29 -27.20
N MET A 515 15.03 23.83 -26.50
CA MET A 515 14.86 22.43 -26.14
C MET A 515 14.83 21.52 -27.38
N VAL A 516 14.06 21.89 -28.41
CA VAL A 516 13.96 21.12 -29.66
C VAL A 516 15.28 21.11 -30.43
N ASN A 517 15.95 22.26 -30.54
CA ASN A 517 17.24 22.38 -31.21
C ASN A 517 18.33 21.56 -30.51
N SER A 518 18.33 21.57 -29.17
CA SER A 518 19.25 20.80 -28.33
C SER A 518 19.11 19.28 -28.57
N VAL A 519 17.87 18.77 -28.59
CA VAL A 519 17.61 17.36 -28.91
C VAL A 519 18.02 17.03 -30.35
N ARG A 520 17.75 17.92 -31.31
CA ARG A 520 18.13 17.71 -32.71
C ARG A 520 19.64 17.52 -32.85
N GLU A 521 20.43 18.39 -32.23
CA GLU A 521 21.89 18.30 -32.24
C GLU A 521 22.40 17.02 -31.55
N LEU A 522 21.76 16.55 -30.48
CA LEU A 522 22.10 15.26 -29.87
C LEU A 522 21.79 14.06 -30.77
N VAL A 523 20.69 14.10 -31.51
CA VAL A 523 20.31 13.05 -32.49
C VAL A 523 21.29 13.04 -33.67
N GLU A 524 21.64 14.22 -34.20
CA GLU A 524 22.62 14.36 -35.28
C GLU A 524 24.01 13.83 -34.89
N ARG A 525 24.36 13.88 -33.59
CA ARG A 525 25.60 13.32 -33.03
C ARG A 525 25.51 11.84 -32.68
N GLU A 526 24.40 11.17 -32.96
CA GLU A 526 24.13 9.78 -32.55
C GLU A 526 24.21 9.56 -31.02
N MET A 527 24.09 10.64 -30.24
CA MET A 527 24.11 10.64 -28.77
C MET A 527 22.69 10.52 -28.17
N GLU A 528 21.73 10.03 -28.94
CA GLU A 528 20.35 9.92 -28.50
C GLU A 528 20.15 8.76 -27.49
N VAL A 529 20.78 7.61 -27.77
CA VAL A 529 20.52 6.35 -27.07
C VAL A 529 21.04 6.43 -25.64
N GLY A 530 20.13 6.71 -24.71
CA GLY A 530 20.39 6.78 -23.27
C GLY A 530 20.11 8.14 -22.65
N PHE A 531 20.40 9.25 -23.34
CA PHE A 531 20.25 10.62 -22.81
C PHE A 531 18.88 11.22 -23.12
N VAL A 532 18.59 11.40 -24.41
CA VAL A 532 17.30 11.95 -24.88
C VAL A 532 16.16 11.03 -24.46
N ARG A 533 16.35 9.72 -24.57
CA ARG A 533 15.37 8.73 -24.11
C ARG A 533 15.08 8.81 -22.61
N ARG A 534 16.10 9.08 -21.78
CA ARG A 534 15.92 9.24 -20.32
C ARG A 534 15.14 10.51 -20.03
N ALA A 535 15.55 11.63 -20.62
CA ALA A 535 14.83 12.91 -20.48
C ALA A 535 13.36 12.78 -20.91
N PHE A 536 13.05 12.10 -22.01
CA PHE A 536 11.67 11.87 -22.43
C PHE A 536 10.85 10.99 -21.47
N ARG A 537 11.46 9.98 -20.86
CA ARG A 537 10.79 9.16 -19.83
C ARG A 537 10.52 9.96 -18.57
N ASP A 538 11.44 10.84 -18.20
CA ASP A 538 11.27 11.70 -17.04
C ASP A 538 10.20 12.77 -17.32
N VAL A 539 10.15 13.35 -18.52
CA VAL A 539 9.02 14.20 -18.97
C VAL A 539 7.70 13.43 -18.95
N GLU A 540 7.65 12.19 -19.45
CA GLU A 540 6.45 11.35 -19.37
C GLU A 540 5.98 11.18 -17.91
N SER A 541 6.92 10.99 -16.98
CA SER A 541 6.61 10.90 -15.55
C SER A 541 6.10 12.22 -14.98
N ILE A 542 6.67 13.36 -15.35
CA ILE A 542 6.25 14.69 -14.88
C ILE A 542 4.85 15.00 -15.40
N VAL A 543 4.58 14.79 -16.69
CA VAL A 543 3.26 14.98 -17.30
C VAL A 543 2.19 14.17 -16.56
N LYS A 544 2.47 12.90 -16.23
CA LYS A 544 1.53 12.06 -15.46
C LYS A 544 1.27 12.57 -14.04
N LYS A 545 2.24 13.23 -13.40
CA LYS A 545 2.10 13.79 -12.05
C LYS A 545 1.39 15.14 -12.05
N GLN A 546 1.60 15.96 -13.08
CA GLN A 546 1.07 17.32 -13.17
C GLN A 546 -0.31 17.43 -13.84
N MET A 547 -0.79 16.35 -14.49
CA MET A 547 -2.03 16.38 -15.29
C MET A 547 -3.27 16.85 -14.53
N GLU A 548 -3.31 16.66 -13.21
CA GLU A 548 -4.47 17.03 -12.35
C GLU A 548 -4.75 18.53 -12.34
N TRP A 549 -3.74 19.37 -12.60
CA TRP A 549 -3.89 20.83 -12.62
C TRP A 549 -3.69 21.46 -14.00
N PHE A 550 -3.43 20.67 -15.04
CA PHE A 550 -3.28 21.19 -16.40
C PHE A 550 -4.59 21.76 -16.94
N GLY A 551 -4.55 23.03 -17.35
CA GLY A 551 -5.61 23.70 -18.08
C GLY A 551 -5.41 23.62 -19.60
N LYS A 552 -6.26 24.36 -20.32
CA LYS A 552 -6.24 24.38 -21.80
C LYS A 552 -4.90 24.87 -22.37
N ASN A 553 -4.19 25.75 -21.66
CA ASN A 553 -2.95 26.35 -22.17
C ASN A 553 -1.77 25.39 -22.03
N GLU A 554 -1.64 24.67 -20.90
CA GLU A 554 -0.60 23.66 -20.71
C GLU A 554 -0.71 22.55 -21.77
N TYR A 555 -1.92 22.05 -22.03
CA TYR A 555 -2.13 21.06 -23.08
C TYR A 555 -1.82 21.60 -24.49
N LYS A 556 -2.17 22.88 -24.75
CA LYS A 556 -1.83 23.57 -26.01
C LYS A 556 -0.33 23.82 -26.20
N LEU A 557 0.47 23.79 -25.13
CA LEU A 557 1.94 23.87 -25.20
C LEU A 557 2.58 22.50 -25.38
N ILE A 558 2.18 21.56 -24.53
CA ILE A 558 2.82 20.23 -24.45
C ILE A 558 2.60 19.47 -25.76
N LYS A 559 1.40 19.53 -26.33
CA LYS A 559 1.07 18.77 -27.55
C LYS A 559 1.91 19.19 -28.77
N PRO A 560 2.02 20.49 -29.13
CA PRO A 560 2.95 20.93 -30.17
C PRO A 560 4.41 20.60 -29.87
N LEU A 561 4.88 20.79 -28.63
CA LEU A 561 6.26 20.47 -28.26
C LEU A 561 6.58 18.98 -28.47
N LEU A 562 5.71 18.06 -28.01
CA LEU A 562 5.87 16.62 -28.22
C LEU A 562 5.88 16.27 -29.72
N GLN A 563 5.02 16.90 -30.51
CA GLN A 563 4.98 16.70 -31.97
C GLN A 563 6.29 17.18 -32.63
N ARG A 564 6.80 18.35 -32.26
CA ARG A 564 8.06 18.90 -32.78
C ARG A 564 9.24 18.00 -32.46
N LEU A 565 9.30 17.46 -31.23
CA LEU A 565 10.32 16.49 -30.82
C LEU A 565 10.18 15.17 -31.60
N TYR A 566 8.96 14.68 -31.82
CA TYR A 566 8.70 13.43 -32.55
C TYR A 566 9.13 13.50 -34.02
N LEU A 567 9.02 14.67 -34.64
CA LEU A 567 9.36 14.91 -36.05
C LEU A 567 10.86 15.08 -36.32
N ILE A 568 11.71 15.05 -35.30
CA ILE A 568 13.17 15.10 -35.48
C ILE A 568 13.63 13.89 -36.31
N LYS A 569 14.31 14.17 -37.41
CA LYS A 569 14.88 13.15 -38.30
C LYS A 569 16.07 12.46 -37.64
N GLY A 570 16.22 11.16 -37.85
CA GLY A 570 17.29 10.36 -37.27
C GLY A 570 17.00 9.79 -35.87
N MET A 571 15.91 10.22 -35.22
CA MET A 571 15.57 9.74 -33.88
C MET A 571 15.09 8.28 -33.89
N THR A 572 15.58 7.48 -32.94
CA THR A 572 15.24 6.06 -32.78
C THR A 572 13.75 5.83 -32.53
N VAL A 573 13.27 4.65 -32.92
CA VAL A 573 11.88 4.22 -32.69
C VAL A 573 11.58 4.18 -31.20
N GLU A 574 12.55 3.79 -30.37
CA GLU A 574 12.40 3.68 -28.93
C GLU A 574 12.13 5.03 -28.23
N SER A 575 12.79 6.11 -28.66
CA SER A 575 12.54 7.45 -28.12
C SER A 575 11.24 8.02 -28.66
N LYS A 576 10.95 7.79 -29.96
CA LYS A 576 9.66 8.16 -30.57
C LYS A 576 8.47 7.49 -29.91
N MET A 577 8.61 6.22 -29.50
CA MET A 577 7.59 5.50 -28.76
C MET A 577 7.29 6.14 -27.40
N VAL A 578 8.29 6.70 -26.71
CA VAL A 578 8.06 7.42 -25.45
C VAL A 578 7.23 8.68 -25.72
N LEU A 579 7.65 9.50 -26.68
CA LEU A 579 6.90 10.71 -27.07
C LEU A 579 5.47 10.40 -27.52
N TRP A 580 5.28 9.35 -28.31
CA TRP A 580 3.96 8.92 -28.76
C TRP A 580 3.06 8.51 -27.59
N ARG A 581 3.57 7.72 -26.63
CA ARG A 581 2.80 7.36 -25.43
C ARG A 581 2.44 8.60 -24.61
N THR A 582 3.39 9.51 -24.40
CA THR A 582 3.11 10.78 -23.69
C THR A 582 2.04 11.59 -24.42
N ASN A 583 2.09 11.65 -25.75
CA ASN A 583 1.07 12.34 -26.54
C ASN A 583 -0.31 11.69 -26.42
N VAL A 584 -0.38 10.35 -26.39
CA VAL A 584 -1.64 9.64 -26.12
C VAL A 584 -2.20 9.96 -24.73
N PHE A 585 -1.35 10.10 -23.72
CA PHE A 585 -1.78 10.54 -22.38
C PHE A 585 -2.32 11.98 -22.40
N VAL A 586 -1.64 12.88 -23.12
CA VAL A 586 -2.07 14.28 -23.31
C VAL A 586 -3.39 14.38 -24.05
N ASP A 587 -3.58 13.57 -25.11
CA ASP A 587 -4.83 13.55 -25.88
C ASP A 587 -6.04 13.12 -25.03
N ARG A 588 -5.85 12.21 -24.07
CA ARG A 588 -6.90 11.83 -23.11
C ARG A 588 -7.27 12.98 -22.18
N GLY A 589 -6.27 13.67 -21.61
CA GLY A 589 -6.53 14.83 -20.75
C GLY A 589 -7.26 15.97 -21.47
N ILE A 590 -6.98 16.18 -22.76
CA ILE A 590 -7.73 17.14 -23.59
C ILE A 590 -9.20 16.70 -23.76
N ALA A 591 -9.44 15.41 -24.03
CA ALA A 591 -10.79 14.88 -24.16
C ALA A 591 -11.60 14.99 -22.85
N ASP A 592 -10.96 14.71 -21.70
CA ASP A 592 -11.58 14.83 -20.38
C ASP A 592 -11.96 16.31 -20.08
N LEU A 593 -11.18 17.29 -20.54
CA LEU A 593 -11.51 18.71 -20.42
C LEU A 593 -12.66 19.14 -21.33
N ASP A 594 -12.75 18.58 -22.54
CA ASP A 594 -13.81 18.87 -23.50
C ASP A 594 -15.15 18.23 -23.06
N GLU A 595 -15.14 17.08 -22.36
CA GLU A 595 -16.33 16.46 -21.75
C GLU A 595 -16.86 17.21 -20.52
N GLN A 596 -16.01 17.96 -19.82
CA GLN A 596 -16.39 18.77 -18.64
C GLN A 596 -16.98 20.13 -18.99
N GLN A 597 -16.90 20.57 -20.25
CA GLN A 597 -17.66 21.73 -20.73
C GLN A 597 -19.00 21.23 -21.29
N PRO A 598 -20.14 21.39 -20.59
CA PRO A 598 -21.42 21.20 -21.25
C PRO A 598 -21.53 22.22 -22.38
N ASP A 599 -21.97 21.76 -23.56
CA ASP A 599 -22.35 22.62 -24.69
C ASP A 599 -23.31 23.71 -24.19
N GLY A 600 -22.74 24.89 -23.94
CA GLY A 600 -23.45 26.11 -23.66
C GLY A 600 -23.63 26.90 -24.95
N GLU A 601 -24.38 26.35 -25.90
CA GLU A 601 -25.21 27.18 -26.76
C GLU A 601 -26.51 27.46 -25.99
N ILE A 602 -26.64 28.68 -25.47
CA ILE A 602 -27.94 29.31 -25.26
C ILE A 602 -27.82 30.71 -25.87
N ASP A 603 -28.74 31.00 -26.80
CA ASP A 603 -28.95 32.28 -27.51
C ASP A 603 -28.68 33.56 -26.70
#